data_AF-A0A8J4DC93-F1
#
_entry.id   AF-A0A8J4DC93-F1
#
_cell.length_a   1.000
_cell.length_b   1.000
_cell.length_c   1.000
_cell.angle_alpha   90.00
_cell.angle_beta   90.00
_cell.angle_gamma   90.00
#
_symmetry.space_group_name_H-M   'P 1'
#
loop_
_entity.id
_entity.type
_entity.pdbx_description
1 polymer ?
#
loop_
_entity_poly.entity_id
_entity_poly.type
_entity_poly.pdbx_seq_one_letter_code
_entity_poly.pdbx_strand_id
1 'polypeptide(L)'
;MGTDDWEAARILVGRPTRGSELTDAYNPLEAGLYTAVSLNKGCYIGQETLAKLHLRNGVNRQLWGLRLDGPTSPGAEITSEMSKVGVVTSTCQDADGEWVALGYLRSRLEGTQVDLEGA
;
A
#
# COMPACT_ATOMS: atom_id res chain seq x y z
N MET A 1 14.08 -20.90 5.53
CA MET A 1 13.23 -19.70 5.35
C MET A 1 13.02 -19.07 6.71
N GLY A 2 13.67 -17.95 6.96
CA GLY A 2 13.40 -17.11 8.12
C GLY A 2 12.13 -16.29 7.90
N THR A 3 11.65 -15.64 8.95
CA THR A 3 10.49 -14.73 8.91
C THR A 3 10.68 -13.57 7.94
N ASP A 4 11.93 -13.13 7.74
CA ASP A 4 12.33 -12.04 6.86
C ASP A 4 12.05 -12.35 5.37
N ASP A 5 12.39 -13.57 4.95
CA ASP A 5 12.20 -14.07 3.57
C ASP A 5 10.72 -14.09 3.18
N TRP A 6 9.85 -14.42 4.13
CA TRP A 6 8.41 -14.40 3.94
C TRP A 6 7.86 -12.96 3.85
N GLU A 7 8.42 -12.04 4.63
CA GLU A 7 8.01 -10.65 4.62
C GLU A 7 8.43 -9.96 3.31
N ALA A 8 9.65 -10.20 2.83
CA ALA A 8 10.11 -9.76 1.52
C ALA A 8 9.22 -10.29 0.40
N ALA A 9 8.95 -11.60 0.37
CA ALA A 9 8.07 -12.20 -0.63
C ALA A 9 6.66 -11.61 -0.61
N ARG A 10 6.11 -11.33 0.58
CA ARG A 10 4.80 -10.68 0.75
C ARG A 10 4.78 -9.26 0.17
N ILE A 11 5.81 -8.48 0.48
CA ILE A 11 5.97 -7.10 -0.01
C ILE A 11 6.12 -7.09 -1.53
N LEU A 12 6.93 -7.98 -2.09
CA LEU A 12 7.15 -8.11 -3.53
C LEU A 12 5.87 -8.41 -4.31
N VAL A 13 4.98 -9.26 -3.77
CA VAL A 13 3.69 -9.55 -4.40
C VAL A 13 2.60 -8.52 -4.08
N GLY A 14 2.93 -7.45 -3.36
CA GLY A 14 1.97 -6.39 -3.03
C GLY A 14 0.91 -6.80 -2.01
N ARG A 15 1.16 -7.83 -1.18
CA ARG A 15 0.12 -8.40 -0.32
C ARG A 15 0.02 -7.63 1.00
N PRO A 16 -1.12 -6.97 1.29
CA PRO A 16 -1.28 -6.22 2.53
C PRO A 16 -1.38 -7.13 3.75
N THR A 17 -0.87 -6.67 4.90
CA THR A 17 -0.99 -7.37 6.19
C THR A 17 -1.80 -6.59 7.23
N ARG A 18 -2.33 -7.30 8.23
CA ARG A 18 -3.02 -6.70 9.39
C ARG A 18 -2.00 -5.95 10.24
N GLY A 19 -2.40 -4.77 10.73
CA GLY A 19 -1.56 -3.94 11.60
C GLY A 19 -0.70 -2.93 10.86
N SER A 20 -0.25 -3.23 9.63
CA SER A 20 0.53 -2.32 8.80
C SER A 20 -0.33 -1.67 7.70
N GLU A 21 -0.80 -2.45 6.73
CA GLU A 21 -1.59 -1.94 5.60
C GLU A 21 -3.09 -1.97 5.86
N LEU A 22 -3.56 -2.99 6.58
CA LEU A 22 -4.98 -3.18 6.91
C LEU A 22 -5.23 -2.66 8.32
N THR A 23 -5.52 -1.37 8.41
CA THR A 23 -5.92 -0.67 9.64
C THR A 23 -7.25 0.03 9.44
N ASP A 24 -7.82 0.60 10.50
CA ASP A 24 -9.07 1.37 10.43
C ASP A 24 -8.92 2.65 9.57
N ALA A 25 -7.69 3.07 9.29
CA ALA A 25 -7.38 4.25 8.48
C ALA A 25 -7.55 4.03 6.97
N TYR A 26 -7.63 2.77 6.50
CA TYR A 26 -7.60 2.43 5.08
C TYR A 26 -8.76 1.52 4.67
N ASN A 27 -9.32 1.80 3.48
CA ASN A 27 -10.37 0.97 2.91
C ASN A 27 -9.79 -0.25 2.20
N PRO A 28 -10.52 -1.39 2.12
CA PRO A 28 -10.06 -2.57 1.40
C PRO A 28 -9.81 -2.31 -0.09
N LEU A 29 -10.53 -1.38 -0.71
CA LEU A 29 -10.28 -0.97 -2.10
C LEU A 29 -8.95 -0.21 -2.24
N GLU A 30 -8.59 0.61 -1.24
CA GLU A 30 -7.29 1.31 -1.22
C GLU A 30 -6.16 0.27 -1.08
N ALA A 31 -6.37 -0.80 -0.30
CA ALA A 31 -5.43 -1.90 -0.13
C ALA A 31 -5.34 -2.86 -1.33
N GLY A 32 -6.02 -2.57 -2.46
CA GLY A 32 -6.00 -3.42 -3.65
C GLY A 32 -6.86 -4.69 -3.56
N LEU A 33 -7.70 -4.84 -2.53
CA LEU A 33 -8.51 -6.03 -2.28
C LEU A 33 -9.82 -6.08 -3.10
N TYR A 34 -9.80 -5.56 -4.32
CA TYR A 34 -10.98 -5.50 -5.20
C TYR A 34 -11.61 -6.87 -5.47
N THR A 35 -10.78 -7.91 -5.56
CA THR A 35 -11.23 -9.30 -5.81
C THR A 35 -11.76 -9.98 -4.55
N ALA A 36 -11.34 -9.53 -3.36
CA ALA A 36 -11.80 -10.06 -2.08
C ALA A 36 -13.12 -9.41 -1.62
N VAL A 37 -13.41 -8.20 -2.11
CA VAL A 37 -14.67 -7.49 -1.89
C VAL A 37 -15.64 -7.82 -3.02
N SER A 38 -16.94 -7.87 -2.74
CA SER A 38 -17.91 -8.06 -3.81
C SER A 38 -19.13 -7.20 -3.63
N LEU A 39 -19.23 -6.20 -4.48
CA LEU A 39 -20.29 -5.19 -4.43
C LEU A 39 -21.67 -5.77 -4.74
N ASN A 40 -21.72 -6.92 -5.42
CA ASN A 40 -22.96 -7.57 -5.88
C ASN A 40 -23.37 -8.78 -5.02
N LYS A 41 -22.66 -9.08 -3.93
CA LYS A 41 -22.97 -10.23 -3.06
C LYS A 41 -23.79 -9.78 -1.85
N GLY A 42 -25.07 -10.15 -1.80
CA GLY A 42 -25.94 -10.02 -0.62
C GLY A 42 -25.88 -8.65 0.07
N CYS A 43 -26.26 -8.62 1.36
CA CYS A 43 -26.09 -7.46 2.23
C CYS A 43 -25.01 -7.78 3.28
N TYR A 44 -23.90 -7.05 3.27
CA TYR A 44 -22.85 -7.17 4.28
C TYR A 44 -22.46 -5.81 4.88
N ILE A 45 -21.91 -5.83 6.08
CA ILE A 45 -21.55 -4.62 6.83
C ILE A 45 -20.47 -3.85 6.05
N GLY A 46 -20.72 -2.56 5.81
CA GLY A 46 -19.79 -1.68 5.09
C GLY A 46 -19.92 -1.71 3.56
N GLN A 47 -20.82 -2.53 3.00
CA GLN A 47 -21.08 -2.57 1.56
C GLN A 47 -21.52 -1.21 0.99
N GLU A 48 -22.37 -0.48 1.70
CA GLU A 48 -22.85 0.83 1.24
C GLU A 48 -21.68 1.83 1.08
N THR A 49 -20.76 1.85 2.05
CA THR A 49 -19.57 2.70 2.01
C THR A 49 -18.69 2.35 0.81
N LEU A 50 -18.46 1.05 0.58
CA LEU A 50 -17.65 0.58 -0.54
C LEU A 50 -18.31 0.83 -1.90
N ALA A 51 -19.63 0.64 -2.00
CA ALA A 51 -20.39 0.92 -3.22
C ALA A 51 -20.37 2.42 -3.55
N LYS A 52 -20.53 3.30 -2.55
CA LYS A 52 -20.41 4.75 -2.72
C LYS A 52 -19.01 5.17 -3.16
N LEU A 53 -17.96 4.52 -2.64
CA LEU A 53 -16.58 4.80 -3.03
C LEU A 53 -16.32 4.37 -4.47
N HIS A 54 -16.82 3.19 -4.85
CA HIS A 54 -16.73 2.69 -6.22
C HIS A 54 -17.45 3.59 -7.22
N LEU A 55 -18.64 4.10 -6.87
CA LEU A 55 -19.43 5.01 -7.71
C LEU A 55 -18.78 6.39 -7.86
N ARG A 56 -17.98 6.84 -6.88
CA ARG A 56 -17.29 8.14 -6.86
C ARG A 56 -15.90 8.11 -7.51
N ASN A 57 -15.75 7.36 -8.61
CA ASN A 57 -14.55 7.39 -9.45
C ASN A 57 -13.27 6.88 -8.78
N GLY A 58 -13.39 5.86 -7.93
CA GLY A 58 -12.25 5.11 -7.41
C GLY A 58 -11.62 5.71 -6.17
N VAL A 59 -10.46 5.18 -5.81
CA VAL A 59 -9.77 5.53 -4.57
C VAL A 59 -8.74 6.63 -4.83
N ASN A 60 -8.66 7.60 -3.92
CA ASN A 60 -7.69 8.71 -4.03
C ASN A 60 -6.25 8.24 -3.77
N ARG A 61 -6.09 7.12 -3.06
CA ARG A 61 -4.82 6.49 -2.74
C ARG A 61 -4.95 4.98 -2.88
N GLN A 62 -3.85 4.35 -3.27
CA GLN A 62 -3.75 2.91 -3.44
C GLN A 62 -2.48 2.41 -2.77
N LEU A 63 -2.49 1.14 -2.39
CA LEU A 63 -1.30 0.46 -1.94
C LEU A 63 -0.41 0.11 -3.14
N TRP A 64 0.84 0.51 -3.05
CA TRP A 64 1.87 0.29 -4.07
C TRP A 64 3.08 -0.43 -3.47
N GLY A 65 3.70 -1.28 -4.29
CA GLY A 65 5.05 -1.76 -4.06
C GLY A 65 6.06 -0.71 -4.50
N LEU A 66 7.07 -0.49 -3.66
CA LEU A 66 8.15 0.46 -3.87
C LEU A 66 9.48 -0.30 -3.85
N ARG A 67 10.39 0.07 -4.75
CA ARG A 67 11.80 -0.31 -4.69
C ARG A 67 12.59 0.89 -4.20
N LEU A 68 13.46 0.66 -3.24
CA LEU A 68 14.21 1.70 -2.55
C LEU A 68 15.70 1.46 -2.76
N ASP A 69 16.45 2.53 -2.98
CA ASP A 69 17.92 2.50 -3.05
C ASP A 69 18.57 2.35 -1.66
N GLY A 70 17.80 2.49 -0.57
CA GLY A 70 18.31 2.46 0.79
C GLY A 70 17.27 2.07 1.84
N PRO A 71 17.71 1.87 3.10
CA PRO A 71 16.83 1.54 4.19
C PRO A 71 15.82 2.67 4.45
N THR A 72 14.60 2.29 4.81
CA THR A 72 13.59 3.20 5.32
C THR A 72 12.85 2.58 6.49
N SER A 73 12.06 3.38 7.20
CA SER A 73 11.23 2.92 8.31
C SER A 73 9.74 2.94 7.95
N PRO A 74 8.93 2.01 8.48
CA PRO A 74 7.47 2.14 8.45
C PRO A 74 7.04 3.49 9.04
N GLY A 75 6.15 4.19 8.35
CA GLY A 75 5.70 5.54 8.70
C GLY A 75 6.45 6.66 7.97
N ALA A 76 7.53 6.37 7.23
CA ALA A 76 8.24 7.36 6.43
C ALA A 76 7.31 8.03 5.41
N GLU A 77 7.47 9.34 5.24
CA GLU A 77 6.62 10.12 4.35
C GLU A 77 7.18 10.05 2.93
N ILE A 78 6.29 9.78 1.98
CA ILE A 78 6.66 9.74 0.56
C ILE A 78 6.34 11.11 -0.02
N THR A 79 7.34 11.77 -0.60
CA THR A 79 7.20 13.08 -1.23
C THR A 79 7.49 13.01 -2.73
N SER A 80 6.82 13.84 -3.50
CA SER A 80 7.05 14.01 -4.94
C SER A 80 6.91 15.49 -5.25
N GLU A 81 7.86 16.06 -6.00
CA GLU A 81 7.85 17.48 -6.38
C GLU A 81 7.59 18.43 -5.19
N MET A 82 8.24 18.17 -4.05
CA MET A 82 8.08 18.91 -2.78
C MET A 82 6.68 18.81 -2.12
N SER A 83 5.84 17.86 -2.54
CA SER A 83 4.53 17.62 -1.94
C SER A 83 4.45 16.22 -1.34
N LYS A 84 3.85 16.09 -0.16
CA LYS A 84 3.54 14.79 0.43
C LYS A 84 2.53 14.03 -0.43
N VAL A 85 2.94 12.87 -0.93
CA VAL A 85 2.12 12.01 -1.80
C VAL A 85 1.70 10.70 -1.14
N GLY A 86 2.34 10.30 -0.04
CA GLY A 86 2.05 9.01 0.57
C GLY A 86 2.77 8.75 1.89
N VAL A 87 2.66 7.51 2.34
CA VAL A 87 3.33 7.00 3.55
C VAL A 87 3.73 5.54 3.34
N VAL A 88 4.93 5.19 3.80
CA VAL A 88 5.44 3.81 3.84
C VAL A 88 4.78 3.06 5.00
N THR A 89 4.32 1.84 4.79
CA THR A 89 3.66 1.02 5.83
C THR A 89 4.46 -0.22 6.21
N SER A 90 5.17 -0.81 5.25
CA SER A 90 6.05 -1.96 5.47
C SER A 90 7.33 -1.79 4.66
N THR A 91 8.44 -2.30 5.17
CA THR A 91 9.76 -2.23 4.54
C THR A 91 10.55 -3.48 4.91
N CYS A 92 11.30 -4.03 3.97
CA CYS A 92 12.12 -5.23 4.15
C CYS A 92 13.24 -5.25 3.11
N GLN A 93 14.26 -6.07 3.34
CA GLN A 93 15.30 -6.34 2.36
C GLN A 93 14.97 -7.64 1.62
N ASP A 94 15.02 -7.60 0.28
CA ASP A 94 14.85 -8.80 -0.53
C ASP A 94 16.09 -9.71 -0.45
N ALA A 95 15.95 -10.96 -0.90
CA ALA A 95 17.04 -11.94 -0.94
C ALA A 95 18.28 -11.46 -1.73
N ASP A 96 18.10 -10.55 -2.70
CA ASP A 96 19.20 -9.95 -3.48
C ASP A 96 19.92 -8.80 -2.73
N GLY A 97 19.40 -8.37 -1.58
CA GLY A 97 19.93 -7.23 -0.81
C GLY A 97 19.25 -5.89 -1.13
N GLU A 98 18.32 -5.87 -2.07
CA GLU A 98 17.57 -4.67 -2.47
C GLU A 98 16.48 -4.32 -1.44
N TRP A 99 16.27 -3.03 -1.19
CA TRP A 99 15.23 -2.59 -0.26
C TRP A 99 13.88 -2.51 -0.97
N VAL A 100 12.87 -3.15 -0.38
CA VAL A 100 11.51 -3.17 -0.89
C VAL A 100 10.53 -2.70 0.17
N ALA A 101 9.52 -1.97 -0.25
CA ALA A 101 8.53 -1.42 0.67
C ALA A 101 7.11 -1.50 0.10
N LEU A 102 6.14 -1.44 1.00
CA LEU A 102 4.75 -1.14 0.68
C LEU A 102 4.41 0.23 1.23
N GLY A 103 3.63 0.98 0.47
CA GLY A 103 3.15 2.29 0.90
C GLY A 103 1.85 2.67 0.23
N TYR A 104 1.08 3.53 0.89
CA TYR A 104 -0.09 4.15 0.27
C TYR A 104 0.34 5.42 -0.45
N LEU A 105 0.19 5.44 -1.78
CA LEU A 105 0.43 6.61 -2.62
C LEU A 105 -0.87 7.06 -3.27
N ARG A 106 -0.93 8.33 -3.68
CA ARG A 106 -2.02 8.81 -4.53
C ARG A 106 -2.09 7.98 -5.82
N SER A 107 -3.30 7.61 -6.23
CA SER A 107 -3.56 6.70 -7.37
C SER A 107 -3.08 7.20 -8.74
N ARG A 108 -2.58 8.44 -8.82
CA ARG A 108 -2.12 9.07 -10.07
C ARG A 108 -0.60 9.00 -10.30
N LEU A 109 0.16 8.29 -9.45
CA LEU A 109 1.63 8.35 -9.42
C LEU A 109 2.31 7.07 -9.95
N GLU A 110 1.62 6.29 -10.78
CA GLU A 110 2.16 5.05 -11.34
C GLU A 110 3.47 5.31 -12.10
N GLY A 111 4.54 4.60 -11.75
CA GLY A 111 5.84 4.71 -12.43
C GLY A 111 6.59 6.02 -12.21
N THR A 112 6.22 6.80 -11.20
CA THR A 112 6.91 8.06 -10.85
C THR A 112 8.01 7.81 -9.83
N GLN A 113 9.17 8.44 -10.01
CA GLN A 113 10.23 8.44 -9.00
C GLN A 113 9.83 9.39 -7.86
N VAL A 114 9.85 8.87 -6.64
CA VAL A 114 9.46 9.59 -5.43
C VAL A 114 10.63 9.63 -4.45
N ASP A 115 10.65 10.67 -3.62
CA ASP A 115 11.63 10.84 -2.56
C ASP A 115 11.03 10.40 -1.21
N LEU A 116 11.88 9.90 -0.32
CA LEU A 116 11.46 9.46 1.01
C LEU A 116 12.06 10.40 2.06
N GLU A 117 11.18 11.03 2.83
CA GLU A 117 11.59 11.86 3.96
C GLU A 117 11.59 10.98 5.22
N GLY A 118 12.78 10.74 5.79
CA GLY A 118 12.96 9.98 7.04
C GLY A 118 13.86 8.74 6.95
N ALA A 119 14.86 8.72 6.07
CA ALA A 119 15.98 7.75 6.11
C ALA A 119 17.09 8.21 7.05
#